data_AF-A0A126QZE7-F1
#
_entry.id   AF-A0A126QZE7-F1
#
_cell.length_a   1.000
_cell.length_b   1.000
_cell.length_c   1.000
_cell.angle_alpha   90.00
_cell.angle_beta   90.00
_cell.angle_gamma   90.00
#
_symmetry.space_group_name_H-M   'P 1'
#
loop_
_entity.id
_entity.type
_entity.pdbx_description
1 polymer ?
#
loop_
_entity_poly.entity_id
_entity_poly.type
_entity_poly.pdbx_seq_one_letter_code
_entity_poly.pdbx_strand_id
1 'polypeptide(L)'
;MAFEESIKKASIQSYEGSRKGDTEEEIKEIQNYIRNAKIVVPNKNGIKVEVINEVLKRFKIPPAEHLDVNTNYADFSRTPAISKAKIAIDQSDADLVIARGRLGIPGSGSFLVFMDNKSRILTAASSPSHIIHKQSLEKTVYRETLDALKKVGFKEEM
;
A
#
# COMPACT_ATOMS: atom_id res chain seq x y z
N MET A 1 -15.50 -11.10 -1.92
CA MET A 1 -16.06 -9.89 -1.28
C MET A 1 -15.39 -9.78 0.07
N ALA A 2 -14.49 -8.82 0.24
CA ALA A 2 -13.63 -8.73 1.42
C ALA A 2 -14.02 -7.61 2.38
N PHE A 3 -14.51 -6.47 1.87
CA PHE A 3 -14.74 -5.26 2.66
C PHE A 3 -16.11 -4.63 2.44
N GLU A 4 -16.95 -5.19 1.57
CA GLU A 4 -18.20 -4.57 1.14
C GLU A 4 -19.17 -4.33 2.31
N GLU A 5 -19.34 -5.31 3.20
CA GLU A 5 -20.25 -5.19 4.34
C GLU A 5 -19.71 -4.27 5.44
N SER A 6 -18.41 -4.32 5.75
CA SER A 6 -17.80 -3.42 6.74
C SER A 6 -17.84 -1.97 6.27
N ILE A 7 -17.53 -1.70 5.00
CA ILE A 7 -17.65 -0.36 4.40
C ILE A 7 -19.11 0.13 4.46
N LYS A 8 -20.09 -0.74 4.12
CA LYS A 8 -21.52 -0.39 4.18
C LYS A 8 -21.93 -0.03 5.60
N LYS A 9 -21.59 -0.86 6.58
CA LYS A 9 -21.86 -0.64 8.01
C LYS A 9 -21.25 0.68 8.49
N ALA A 10 -19.97 0.91 8.20
CA ALA A 10 -19.27 2.15 8.58
C ALA A 10 -19.89 3.38 7.90
N SER A 11 -20.32 3.26 6.65
CA SER A 11 -20.97 4.36 5.91
C SER A 11 -22.32 4.75 6.53
N ILE A 12 -23.13 3.76 6.92
CA ILE A 12 -24.41 4.00 7.63
C ILE A 12 -24.14 4.68 8.98
N GLN A 13 -23.17 4.19 9.76
CA GLN A 13 -22.80 4.80 11.04
C GLN A 13 -22.34 6.26 10.88
N SER A 14 -21.57 6.56 9.84
CA SER A 14 -21.14 7.94 9.54
C SER A 14 -22.32 8.82 9.12
N TYR A 15 -23.23 8.31 8.30
CA TYR A 15 -24.45 9.02 7.89
C TYR A 15 -25.34 9.36 9.09
N GLU A 16 -25.46 8.44 10.05
CA GLU A 16 -26.25 8.61 11.27
C GLU A 16 -25.52 9.40 12.38
N GLY A 17 -24.23 9.75 12.19
CA GLY A 17 -23.41 10.42 13.20
C GLY A 17 -23.03 9.55 14.40
N SER A 18 -23.17 8.22 14.28
CA SER A 18 -22.90 7.24 15.35
C SER A 18 -21.49 6.63 15.30
N ARG A 19 -20.71 6.94 14.24
CA ARG A 19 -19.32 6.50 14.07
C ARG A 19 -18.38 7.13 15.10
N LYS A 20 -17.64 6.29 15.84
CA LYS A 20 -16.70 6.73 16.90
C LYS A 20 -15.22 6.53 16.57
N GLY A 21 -14.90 6.10 15.35
CA GLY A 21 -13.56 5.72 14.92
C GLY A 21 -13.54 4.28 14.39
N ASP A 22 -12.35 3.77 14.11
CA ASP A 22 -12.13 2.44 13.56
C ASP A 22 -12.41 1.34 14.58
N THR A 23 -12.75 0.15 14.08
CA THR A 23 -13.10 -1.01 14.89
C THR A 23 -12.05 -2.11 14.76
N GLU A 24 -11.97 -2.99 15.77
CA GLU A 24 -11.08 -4.18 15.68
C GLU A 24 -11.45 -5.10 14.52
N GLU A 25 -12.73 -5.15 14.14
CA GLU A 25 -13.25 -5.97 13.04
C GLU A 25 -12.66 -5.49 11.71
N GLU A 26 -12.69 -4.19 11.44
CA GLU A 26 -12.10 -3.59 10.23
C GLU A 26 -10.58 -3.81 10.15
N ILE A 27 -9.87 -3.71 11.27
CA ILE A 27 -8.43 -4.00 11.32
C ILE A 27 -8.16 -5.48 11.02
N LYS A 28 -8.94 -6.40 11.60
CA LYS A 28 -8.80 -7.84 11.34
C LYS A 28 -9.08 -8.18 9.88
N GLU A 29 -10.06 -7.55 9.24
CA GLU A 29 -10.35 -7.73 7.81
C GLU A 29 -9.17 -7.29 6.95
N ILE A 30 -8.58 -6.11 7.20
CA ILE A 30 -7.41 -5.61 6.47
C ILE A 30 -6.23 -6.59 6.61
N GLN A 31 -5.94 -7.04 7.84
CA GLN A 31 -4.87 -7.99 8.11
C GLN A 31 -5.11 -9.32 7.40
N ASN A 32 -6.33 -9.84 7.45
CA ASN A 32 -6.69 -11.10 6.81
C ASN A 32 -6.57 -11.00 5.28
N TYR A 33 -6.99 -9.89 4.69
CA TYR A 33 -6.87 -9.66 3.26
C TYR A 33 -5.40 -9.66 2.82
N ILE A 34 -4.55 -8.86 3.49
CA ILE A 34 -3.13 -8.74 3.14
C ILE A 34 -2.40 -10.09 3.27
N ARG A 35 -2.72 -10.90 4.31
CA ARG A 35 -2.09 -12.23 4.51
C ARG A 35 -2.43 -13.26 3.44
N ASN A 36 -3.54 -13.11 2.73
CA ASN A 36 -4.03 -14.12 1.79
C ASN A 36 -4.04 -13.63 0.34
N ALA A 37 -3.56 -12.41 0.07
CA ALA A 37 -3.62 -11.79 -1.24
C ALA A 37 -2.52 -12.30 -2.19
N LYS A 38 -2.85 -12.40 -3.49
CA LYS A 38 -1.86 -12.34 -4.57
C LYS A 38 -1.34 -10.91 -4.70
N ILE A 39 -0.06 -10.70 -4.42
CA ILE A 39 0.53 -9.35 -4.31
C ILE A 39 1.39 -9.03 -5.53
N VAL A 40 1.24 -7.82 -6.09
CA VAL A 40 2.12 -7.31 -7.15
C VAL A 40 2.70 -5.93 -6.81
N VAL A 41 3.91 -5.67 -7.31
CA VAL A 41 4.58 -4.37 -7.21
C VAL A 41 4.89 -3.85 -8.63
N PRO A 42 4.25 -2.75 -9.07
CA PRO A 42 4.53 -2.17 -10.38
C PRO A 42 5.84 -1.38 -10.34
N ASN A 43 6.85 -1.85 -11.09
CA ASN A 43 8.12 -1.15 -11.18
C ASN A 43 8.85 -1.50 -12.48
N LYS A 44 9.82 -0.68 -12.87
CA LYS A 44 10.69 -0.99 -14.01
C LYS A 44 11.86 -1.92 -13.65
N ASN A 45 12.25 -1.97 -12.36
CA ASN A 45 13.37 -2.78 -11.88
C ASN A 45 12.99 -3.62 -10.64
N GLY A 46 13.67 -4.75 -10.44
CA GLY A 46 13.38 -5.70 -9.35
C GLY A 46 13.76 -5.22 -7.94
N ILE A 47 14.63 -4.21 -7.82
CA ILE A 47 15.22 -3.79 -6.52
C ILE A 47 14.16 -3.47 -5.45
N LYS A 48 13.08 -2.77 -5.80
CA LYS A 48 12.02 -2.45 -4.82
C LYS A 48 11.28 -3.69 -4.34
N VAL A 49 11.13 -4.68 -5.21
CA VAL A 49 10.40 -5.92 -4.92
C VAL A 49 11.17 -6.75 -3.90
N GLU A 50 12.49 -6.85 -4.05
CA GLU A 50 13.37 -7.54 -3.10
C GLU A 50 13.25 -6.96 -1.68
N VAL A 51 13.36 -5.63 -1.56
CA VAL A 51 13.26 -4.92 -0.28
C VAL A 51 11.87 -5.07 0.35
N ILE A 52 10.80 -4.97 -0.45
CA ILE A 52 9.43 -5.19 0.03
C ILE A 52 9.28 -6.62 0.54
N ASN A 53 9.77 -7.61 -0.20
CA ASN A 53 9.68 -9.02 0.16
C ASN A 53 10.47 -9.36 1.43
N GLU A 54 11.58 -8.68 1.69
CA GLU A 54 12.28 -8.77 2.98
C GLU A 54 11.34 -8.41 4.14
N VAL A 55 10.58 -7.32 4.02
CA VAL A 55 9.63 -6.89 5.04
C VAL A 55 8.43 -7.84 5.12
N LEU A 56 7.81 -8.20 3.99
CA LEU A 56 6.64 -9.10 3.96
C LEU A 56 6.93 -10.44 4.64
N LYS A 57 8.14 -10.99 4.43
CA LYS A 57 8.60 -12.22 5.07
C LYS A 57 8.57 -12.15 6.60
N ARG A 58 8.93 -11.01 7.20
CA ARG A 58 8.93 -10.80 8.67
C ARG A 58 7.52 -10.85 9.29
N PHE A 59 6.49 -10.67 8.47
CA PHE A 59 5.09 -10.68 8.87
C PHE A 59 4.33 -11.93 8.37
N LYS A 60 5.04 -12.91 7.80
CA LYS A 60 4.48 -14.11 7.13
C LYS A 60 3.41 -13.76 6.09
N ILE A 61 3.61 -12.66 5.38
CA ILE A 61 2.79 -12.27 4.23
C ILE A 61 3.37 -12.91 2.97
N PRO A 62 2.55 -13.40 2.02
CA PRO A 62 3.04 -13.93 0.75
C PRO A 62 3.99 -12.95 0.05
N PRO A 63 5.01 -13.45 -0.68
CA PRO A 63 5.90 -12.58 -1.43
C PRO A 63 5.13 -11.86 -2.55
N ALA A 64 5.52 -10.63 -2.81
CA ALA A 64 5.05 -9.87 -3.95
C ALA A 64 5.80 -10.25 -5.23
N GLU A 65 5.05 -10.35 -6.31
CA GLU A 65 5.55 -10.54 -7.67
C GLU A 65 5.88 -9.18 -8.32
N HIS A 66 6.89 -9.18 -9.19
CA HIS A 66 7.23 -8.00 -9.98
C HIS A 66 6.27 -7.88 -11.16
N LEU A 67 5.59 -6.74 -11.27
CA LEU A 67 4.83 -6.38 -12.47
C LEU A 67 5.66 -5.40 -13.32
N ASP A 68 6.15 -5.88 -14.46
CA ASP A 68 6.89 -5.07 -15.43
C ASP A 68 5.93 -4.20 -16.25
N VAL A 69 5.64 -3.01 -15.74
CA VAL A 69 4.81 -2.01 -16.40
C VAL A 69 5.42 -0.62 -16.23
N ASN A 70 5.46 0.14 -17.32
CA ASN A 70 5.93 1.51 -17.28
C ASN A 70 4.90 2.43 -16.63
N THR A 71 5.16 2.84 -15.39
CA THR A 71 4.26 3.70 -14.62
C THR A 71 4.68 5.17 -14.58
N ASN A 72 5.64 5.61 -15.41
CA ASN A 72 6.13 6.99 -15.37
C ASN A 72 5.06 8.03 -15.76
N TYR A 73 4.09 7.65 -16.60
CA TYR A 73 2.96 8.53 -16.94
C TYR A 73 2.13 8.97 -15.72
N ALA A 74 2.17 8.19 -14.62
CA ALA A 74 1.53 8.56 -13.36
C ALA A 74 2.10 9.86 -12.75
N ASP A 75 3.33 10.24 -13.08
CA ASP A 75 3.98 11.41 -12.49
C ASP A 75 3.41 12.75 -13.01
N PHE A 76 2.55 12.72 -14.04
CA PHE A 76 1.73 13.86 -14.48
C PHE A 76 0.41 14.01 -13.70
N SER A 77 0.04 13.02 -12.88
CA SER A 77 -1.18 13.07 -12.06
C SER A 77 -0.97 13.84 -10.76
N ARG A 78 -2.07 14.21 -10.09
CA ARG A 78 -2.04 14.87 -8.78
C ARG A 78 -1.51 13.99 -7.66
N THR A 79 -1.62 12.67 -7.79
CA THR A 79 -1.21 11.68 -6.78
C THR A 79 -0.47 10.51 -7.44
N PRO A 80 0.80 10.70 -7.83
CA PRO A 80 1.52 9.72 -8.63
C PRO A 80 1.53 8.30 -8.06
N ALA A 81 1.82 8.12 -6.77
CA ALA A 81 1.82 6.79 -6.14
C ALA A 81 0.49 6.03 -6.31
N ILE A 82 -0.65 6.72 -6.14
CA ILE A 82 -1.99 6.14 -6.31
C ILE A 82 -2.23 5.79 -7.78
N SER A 83 -1.86 6.69 -8.71
CA SER A 83 -2.00 6.44 -10.14
C SER A 83 -1.16 5.25 -10.60
N LYS A 84 0.05 5.05 -10.05
CA LYS A 84 0.88 3.85 -10.31
C LYS A 84 0.17 2.57 -9.86
N ALA A 85 -0.47 2.60 -8.70
CA ALA A 85 -1.24 1.46 -8.20
C ALA A 85 -2.43 1.14 -9.13
N LYS A 86 -3.20 2.15 -9.55
CA LYS A 86 -4.34 1.96 -10.45
C LYS A 86 -3.94 1.37 -11.80
N ILE A 87 -2.84 1.86 -12.39
CA ILE A 87 -2.26 1.26 -13.60
C ILE A 87 -1.99 -0.23 -13.39
N ALA A 88 -1.43 -0.62 -12.23
CA ALA A 88 -1.16 -2.03 -11.95
C ALA A 88 -2.43 -2.87 -11.75
N ILE A 89 -3.43 -2.31 -11.06
CA ILE A 89 -4.75 -2.95 -10.87
C ILE A 89 -5.38 -3.23 -12.23
N ASP A 90 -5.33 -2.28 -13.16
CA ASP A 90 -5.91 -2.42 -14.50
C ASP A 90 -5.10 -3.33 -15.44
N GLN A 91 -3.90 -3.77 -15.03
CA GLN A 91 -2.97 -4.57 -15.84
C GLN A 91 -2.63 -5.92 -15.20
N SER A 92 -3.31 -6.30 -14.11
CA SER A 92 -3.06 -7.57 -13.42
C SER A 92 -4.34 -8.12 -12.79
N ASP A 93 -4.32 -9.42 -12.48
CA ASP A 93 -5.34 -10.13 -11.70
C ASP A 93 -4.98 -10.17 -10.21
N ALA A 94 -4.14 -9.25 -9.73
CA ALA A 94 -3.68 -9.23 -8.35
C ALA A 94 -4.78 -8.84 -7.38
N ASP A 95 -4.77 -9.45 -6.19
CA ASP A 95 -5.66 -9.07 -5.09
C ASP A 95 -5.17 -7.80 -4.41
N LEU A 96 -3.84 -7.62 -4.35
CA LEU A 96 -3.19 -6.51 -3.66
C LEU A 96 -2.07 -5.92 -4.49
N VAL A 97 -2.05 -4.59 -4.59
CA VAL A 97 -0.99 -3.82 -5.23
C VAL A 97 -0.25 -3.01 -4.17
N ILE A 98 1.08 -3.14 -4.15
CA ILE A 98 1.96 -2.27 -3.36
C ILE A 98 2.70 -1.36 -4.32
N ALA A 99 2.29 -0.09 -4.38
CA ALA A 99 2.92 0.90 -5.26
C ALA A 99 3.64 1.98 -4.45
N ARG A 100 4.74 2.50 -5.02
CA ARG A 100 5.48 3.62 -4.44
C ARG A 100 5.77 4.69 -5.49
N GLY A 101 5.49 5.93 -5.16
CA GLY A 101 5.74 7.08 -6.01
C GLY A 101 5.85 8.37 -5.22
N ARG A 102 5.70 9.49 -5.92
CA ARG A 102 5.60 10.81 -5.28
C ARG A 102 4.24 10.96 -4.60
N LEU A 103 4.21 11.65 -3.47
CA LEU A 103 2.97 11.91 -2.71
C LEU A 103 2.00 12.79 -3.50
N GLY A 104 2.50 13.91 -4.03
CA GLY A 104 1.74 14.86 -4.84
C GLY A 104 2.64 15.64 -5.81
N ILE A 105 2.73 16.96 -5.65
CA ILE A 105 3.56 17.84 -6.49
C ILE A 105 5.07 17.51 -6.38
N PRO A 106 5.92 17.90 -7.34
CA PRO A 106 7.38 17.83 -7.20
C PRO A 106 7.86 18.40 -5.85
N GLY A 107 8.72 17.65 -5.14
CA GLY A 107 9.22 18.03 -3.81
C GLY A 107 8.40 17.53 -2.61
N SER A 108 7.16 17.04 -2.82
CA SER A 108 6.25 16.58 -1.73
C SER A 108 6.66 15.30 -0.99
N GLY A 109 7.81 14.71 -1.33
CA GLY A 109 8.24 13.43 -0.77
C GLY A 109 7.60 12.22 -1.44
N SER A 110 7.72 11.07 -0.79
CA SER A 110 7.24 9.78 -1.30
C SER A 110 6.00 9.29 -0.57
N PHE A 111 5.25 8.45 -1.27
CA PHE A 111 4.10 7.73 -0.73
C PHE A 111 4.14 6.29 -1.23
N LEU A 112 4.07 5.35 -0.29
CA LEU A 112 3.92 3.92 -0.51
C LEU A 112 2.52 3.53 -0.07
N VAL A 113 1.78 2.84 -0.93
CA VAL A 113 0.37 2.52 -0.73
C VAL A 113 0.10 1.05 -0.99
N PHE A 114 -0.73 0.46 -0.14
CA PHE A 114 -1.31 -0.87 -0.30
C PHE A 114 -2.76 -0.67 -0.76
N MET A 115 -3.08 -1.13 -1.97
CA MET A 115 -4.41 -1.01 -2.55
C MET A 115 -4.94 -2.37 -2.97
N ASP A 116 -6.20 -2.63 -2.68
CA ASP A 116 -6.84 -3.86 -3.15
C ASP A 116 -7.23 -3.79 -4.64
N ASN A 117 -7.76 -4.89 -5.15
CA ASN A 117 -8.20 -5.04 -6.54
C ASN A 117 -9.36 -4.11 -6.96
N LYS A 118 -9.93 -3.33 -6.05
CA LYS A 118 -10.95 -2.29 -6.33
C LYS A 118 -10.43 -0.88 -6.09
N SER A 119 -9.12 -0.71 -6.00
CA SER A 119 -8.48 0.57 -5.71
C SER A 119 -8.85 1.16 -4.35
N ARG A 120 -9.25 0.34 -3.37
CA ARG A 120 -9.45 0.79 -1.98
C ARG A 120 -8.10 0.77 -1.28
N ILE A 121 -7.76 1.87 -0.60
CA ILE A 121 -6.50 1.99 0.14
C ILE A 121 -6.67 1.26 1.47
N LEU A 122 -5.81 0.27 1.73
CA LEU A 122 -5.83 -0.50 2.97
C LEU A 122 -4.88 0.08 4.02
N THR A 123 -3.68 0.49 3.58
CA THR A 123 -2.69 1.18 4.40
C THR A 123 -1.70 1.92 3.51
N ALA A 124 -0.90 2.79 4.11
CA ALA A 124 0.13 3.55 3.42
C ALA A 124 1.18 4.09 4.38
N ALA A 125 2.32 4.51 3.85
CA ALA A 125 3.33 5.29 4.55
C ALA A 125 3.93 6.35 3.62
N SER A 126 4.45 7.41 4.21
CA SER A 126 5.11 8.49 3.49
C SER A 126 6.50 8.73 4.03
N SER A 127 7.38 9.28 3.21
CA SER A 127 8.67 9.78 3.69
C SER A 127 8.99 11.15 3.11
N PRO A 128 9.89 11.93 3.76
CA PRO A 128 10.33 13.21 3.24
C PRO A 128 10.94 13.09 1.83
N SER A 129 11.20 14.22 1.18
CA SER A 129 12.01 14.21 -0.05
C SER A 129 13.41 13.66 0.24
N HIS A 130 13.99 12.92 -0.72
CA HIS A 130 15.36 12.43 -0.64
C HIS A 130 16.39 13.54 -0.43
N ILE A 131 16.08 14.76 -0.89
CA ILE A 131 16.90 15.97 -0.64
C ILE A 131 17.02 16.27 0.85
N ILE A 132 15.97 15.98 1.64
CA ILE A 132 15.91 16.23 3.08
C ILE A 132 16.53 15.08 3.86
N HIS A 133 16.07 13.84 3.64
CA HIS A 133 16.45 12.72 4.50
C HIS A 133 17.77 12.03 4.09
N LYS A 134 18.23 12.19 2.83
CA LYS A 134 19.49 11.66 2.31
C LYS A 134 19.74 10.16 2.55
N GLN A 135 18.67 9.37 2.69
CA GLN A 135 18.74 7.92 2.87
C GLN A 135 18.72 7.22 1.51
N SER A 136 19.25 5.99 1.46
CA SER A 136 19.14 5.16 0.26
C SER A 136 17.69 4.81 -0.06
N LEU A 137 17.43 4.43 -1.32
CA LEU A 137 16.10 4.03 -1.76
C LEU A 137 15.62 2.81 -0.97
N GLU A 138 16.48 1.82 -0.80
CA GLU A 138 16.22 0.55 -0.11
C GLU A 138 15.82 0.80 1.34
N LYS A 139 16.62 1.57 2.09
CA LYS A 139 16.31 1.90 3.49
C LYS A 139 14.97 2.63 3.63
N THR A 140 14.64 3.47 2.67
CA THR A 140 13.39 4.24 2.67
C THR A 140 12.19 3.35 2.35
N VAL A 141 12.29 2.50 1.33
CA VAL A 141 11.25 1.52 0.95
C VAL A 141 11.00 0.53 2.08
N TYR A 142 12.06 0.02 2.71
CA TYR A 142 11.98 -0.87 3.86
C TYR A 142 11.16 -0.23 4.99
N ARG A 143 11.54 0.99 5.40
CA ARG A 143 10.85 1.71 6.49
C ARG A 143 9.39 1.99 6.13
N GLU A 144 9.11 2.49 4.94
CA GLU A 144 7.73 2.78 4.53
C GLU A 144 6.86 1.51 4.52
N THR A 145 7.39 0.40 4.03
CA THR A 145 6.66 -0.89 4.03
C THR A 145 6.40 -1.36 5.46
N LEU A 146 7.41 -1.25 6.34
CA LEU A 146 7.30 -1.59 7.76
C LEU A 146 6.24 -0.73 8.48
N ASP A 147 6.30 0.59 8.27
CA ASP A 147 5.40 1.56 8.89
C ASP A 147 3.96 1.34 8.42
N ALA A 148 3.76 1.05 7.13
CA ALA A 148 2.44 0.77 6.57
C ALA A 148 1.80 -0.48 7.20
N LEU A 149 2.56 -1.57 7.37
CA LEU A 149 2.06 -2.79 8.00
C LEU A 149 1.80 -2.62 9.51
N LYS A 150 2.74 -2.00 10.23
CA LYS A 150 2.58 -1.72 11.68
C LYS A 150 1.39 -0.81 11.97
N LYS A 151 1.10 0.15 11.09
CA LYS A 151 -0.05 1.06 11.18
C LYS A 151 -1.39 0.31 11.28
N VAL A 152 -1.52 -0.83 10.61
CA VAL A 152 -2.72 -1.68 10.66
C VAL A 152 -2.53 -2.91 11.54
N GLY A 153 -1.62 -2.83 12.53
CA GLY A 153 -1.52 -3.77 13.63
C GLY A 153 -0.80 -5.09 13.32
N PHE A 154 -0.07 -5.20 12.20
CA PHE A 154 0.80 -6.35 11.99
C PHE A 154 1.93 -6.37 13.03
N LYS A 155 2.13 -7.54 13.63
CA LYS A 155 3.20 -7.82 14.58
C LYS A 155 4.24 -8.69 13.90
N GLU A 156 5.51 -8.37 14.10
CA GLU A 156 6.61 -9.18 13.60
C GLU A 156 6.52 -10.54 14.29
N GLU A 157 6.42 -11.61 13.50
CA GLU A 157 6.45 -12.97 14.03
C GLU A 157 7.91 -13.41 14.06
N MET A 158 8.50 -13.38 15.26
CA MET A 158 9.85 -13.88 15.53
C MET A 158 10.01 -15.35 15.15
#